data_AF-A0A3D3X2Z9-F1
#
_entry.id   AF-A0A3D3X2Z9-F1
#
_cell.length_a   1.000
_cell.length_b   1.000
_cell.length_c   1.000
_cell.angle_alpha   90.00
_cell.angle_beta   90.00
_cell.angle_gamma   90.00
#
_symmetry.space_group_name_H-M   'P 1'
#
loop_
_entity.id
_entity.type
_entity.pdbx_description
1 polymer ?
#
loop_
_entity_poly.entity_id
_entity_poly.type
_entity_poly.pdbx_seq_one_letter_code
_entity_poly.pdbx_strand_id
1 'polypeptide(L)' 'MEAFTQLEALTAALDRINVDTDQIIPKQFLKKIERTGFGKHLFHDWRFVDDEG' A
#
# COMPACT_ATOMS: atom_id res chain seq x y z
N MET A 1 0.36 -18.88 8.16
CA MET A 1 0.19 -18.85 6.70
C MET A 1 -0.96 -19.75 6.37
N GLU A 2 -1.91 -19.25 5.60
CA GLU A 2 -3.03 -20.03 5.07
C GLU A 2 -2.69 -20.49 3.66
N ALA A 3 -3.17 -21.67 3.27
CA ALA A 3 -2.96 -22.17 1.91
C ALA A 3 -3.72 -21.30 0.92
N PHE A 4 -3.04 -20.78 -0.10
CA PHE A 4 -3.67 -20.04 -1.19
C PHE A 4 -4.15 -21.03 -2.25
N THR A 5 -5.46 -21.18 -2.41
CA THR A 5 -6.06 -22.12 -3.37
C THR A 5 -6.74 -21.40 -4.53
N GLN A 6 -7.66 -20.48 -4.23
CA GLN A 6 -8.39 -19.70 -5.21
C GLN A 6 -8.80 -18.35 -4.60
N LEU A 7 -8.73 -17.28 -5.39
CA LEU A 7 -9.21 -15.95 -5.03
C LEU A 7 -10.01 -15.38 -6.20
N GLU A 8 -11.27 -15.05 -5.95
CA GLU A 8 -12.12 -14.29 -6.86
C GLU A 8 -12.36 -12.91 -6.23
N ALA A 9 -11.92 -11.84 -6.90
CA ALA A 9 -11.94 -10.50 -6.36
C ALA A 9 -11.96 -9.44 -7.48
N LEU A 10 -12.28 -8.20 -7.11
CA LEU A 10 -12.21 -7.05 -8.01
C LEU A 10 -10.74 -6.72 -8.36
N THR A 11 -10.51 -6.38 -9.62
CA THR A 11 -9.20 -5.93 -10.12
C THR A 11 -9.13 -4.40 -10.17
N ALA A 12 -7.96 -3.84 -9.85
CA ALA A 12 -7.64 -2.44 -10.07
C ALA A 12 -6.48 -2.32 -11.06
N ALA A 13 -6.64 -1.50 -12.10
CA ALA A 13 -5.57 -1.20 -13.04
C ALA A 13 -4.71 -0.03 -12.51
N LEU A 14 -3.40 -0.18 -12.56
CA LEU A 14 -2.43 0.85 -12.18
C LEU A 14 -1.45 1.06 -13.33
N ASP A 15 -1.69 2.09 -14.14
CA ASP A 15 -0.87 2.41 -15.31
C ASP A 15 0.39 3.20 -14.93
N ARG A 16 1.34 2.50 -14.30
CA ARG A 16 2.62 3.06 -13.84
C ARG A 16 3.74 2.04 -14.08
N ILE A 17 4.83 2.48 -14.69
CA ILE A 17 6.07 1.70 -14.78
C ILE A 17 7.00 2.04 -13.61
N ASN A 18 7.87 1.11 -13.22
CA ASN A 18 8.89 1.32 -12.19
C ASN A 18 8.33 1.76 -10.83
N VAL A 19 7.25 1.12 -10.38
CA VAL A 19 6.69 1.35 -9.04
C VAL A 19 7.71 0.93 -7.98
N ASP A 20 8.20 1.88 -7.17
CA ASP A 20 9.23 1.65 -6.16
C ASP A 20 8.67 1.47 -4.73
N THR A 21 9.53 1.19 -3.77
CA THR A 21 9.13 0.90 -2.39
C THR A 21 8.56 2.10 -1.65
N ASP A 22 9.08 3.32 -1.90
CA ASP A 22 8.56 4.53 -1.26
C ASP A 22 7.19 4.91 -1.86
N GLN A 23 6.96 4.63 -3.16
CA GLN A 23 5.67 4.80 -3.81
C GLN A 23 4.62 3.82 -3.26
N ILE A 24 4.98 2.56 -3.00
CA ILE A 24 4.07 1.58 -2.38
C ILE A 24 3.75 2.01 -0.95
N ILE A 25 4.77 2.35 -0.17
CA ILE A 25 4.62 2.82 1.20
C ILE A 25 5.76 3.75 1.60
N PRO A 26 5.48 5.05 1.83
CA PRO A 26 6.52 5.98 2.18
C PRO A 26 7.21 5.67 3.52
N LYS A 27 8.54 5.84 3.57
CA LYS A 27 9.39 5.55 4.74
C LYS A 27 8.94 6.19 6.07
N GLN A 28 8.23 7.32 6.06
CA GLN A 28 7.75 7.97 7.28
C GLN A 28 6.80 7.07 8.08
N PHE A 29 6.05 6.19 7.41
CA PHE A 29 5.12 5.28 8.05
C PHE A 29 5.82 4.05 8.63
N LEU A 30 7.04 3.74 8.17
CA LEU A 30 7.84 2.58 8.61
C LEU A 30 8.51 2.77 9.98
N LYS A 31 8.36 3.95 10.59
CA LYS A 31 8.86 4.23 11.96
C LYS A 31 7.95 3.67 13.06
N LYS A 32 6.78 3.16 12.70
CA LYS A 32 5.80 2.59 13.63
C LYS A 32 6.29 1.24 14.17
N ILE A 33 6.03 1.01 15.46
CA ILE A 33 6.38 -0.25 16.15
C ILE A 33 5.28 -1.29 15.91
N GLU A 34 4.05 -0.82 15.68
CA GLU A 34 2.90 -1.65 15.41
C GLU A 34 3.07 -2.40 14.08
N ARG A 35 2.67 -3.67 14.07
CA ARG A 35 2.76 -4.56 12.90
C ARG A 35 1.53 -4.49 11.99
N THR A 36 0.54 -3.67 12.34
CA THR A 36 -0.77 -3.59 11.69
C THR A 36 -1.08 -2.14 11.28
N GLY A 37 -2.10 -1.95 10.44
CA GLY A 37 -2.58 -0.61 10.07
C GLY A 37 -1.79 0.11 8.97
N PHE A 38 -0.85 -0.57 8.29
CA PHE A 38 -0.11 0.01 7.16
C PHE A 38 -0.96 0.17 5.89
N GLY A 39 -2.03 -0.60 5.73
CA GLY A 39 -2.87 -0.56 4.52
C GLY A 39 -3.51 0.80 4.24
N LYS A 40 -3.71 1.64 5.27
CA LYS A 40 -4.22 3.01 5.09
C LYS A 40 -3.24 3.93 4.37
N HIS A 41 -1.94 3.61 4.44
CA HIS A 41 -0.86 4.39 3.84
C HIS A 41 -0.38 3.81 2.49
N LEU A 42 -1.08 2.82 1.94
CA LEU A 42 -0.77 2.24 0.64
C LEU A 42 -0.93 3.30 -0.46
N PHE A 43 0.12 3.49 -1.27
CA PHE A 43 0.17 4.50 -2.34
C PHE A 43 -0.16 5.91 -1.85
N HIS A 44 0.27 6.26 -0.63
CA HIS A 44 -0.12 7.50 0.05
C HIS A 44 -0.01 8.74 -0.85
N ASP A 45 1.17 8.96 -1.44
CA ASP A 45 1.48 10.13 -2.26
C ASP A 45 0.69 10.20 -3.58
N TRP A 46 0.06 9.09 -3.99
CA TRP A 46 -0.84 9.05 -5.14
C TRP A 46 -2.32 9.09 -4.76
N ARG A 47 -2.63 8.60 -3.56
CA ARG A 47 -3.99 8.40 -3.08
C ARG A 47 -4.55 9.63 -2.38
N PHE A 48 -3.71 10.39 -1.69
CA PHE A 48 -4.11 11.51 -0.85
C PHE A 48 -3.50 12.82 -1.33
N VAL A 49 -4.19 13.93 -1.04
CA VAL A 49 -3.76 15.29 -1.37
C VAL A 49 -3.13 16.02 -0.19
N ASP A 50 -3.27 15.46 1.02
CA ASP A 50 -2.69 15.98 2.25
C ASP A 50 -1.82 14.92 2.95
N ASP A 51 -1.12 15.34 4.01
CA ASP A 51 -0.20 14.50 4.78
C ASP A 51 -0.90 13.64 5.85
N GLU A 52 -2.20 13.85 6.09
CA GLU A 52 -2.96 13.14 7.13
C GLU A 52 -3.62 11.87 6.61
N GLY A 53 -3.97 11.83 5.31
CA GLY A 53 -4.55 10.69 4.62
C GLY A 53 -6.05 10.55 4.83
#